data_AF-A0A254RMS1-F1
#
_entry.id   AF-A0A254RMS1-F1
#
_cell.length_a   1.000
_cell.length_b   1.000
_cell.length_c   1.000
_cell.angle_alpha   90.00
_cell.angle_beta   90.00
_cell.angle_gamma   90.00
#
_symmetry.space_group_name_H-M   'P 1'
#
loop_
_entity.id
_entity.type
_entity.pdbx_description
1 polymer ?
#
loop_
_entity_poly.entity_id
_entity_poly.type
_entity_poly.pdbx_seq_one_letter_code
_entity_poly.pdbx_strand_id
1 'polypeptide(L)' 'GGELFIPLEGILDPAAEIARLEKEIEKAKSFAASIERKLSNEKFVSGAPEAVVNAERVKLATQQDIIAKNQKALEELK' A
#
# COMPACT_ATOMS: atom_id res chain seq x y z
N GLY A 1 23.92 3.18 37.82
CA GLY A 1 22.91 4.22 37.55
C GLY A 1 22.81 4.38 36.06
N GLY A 2 21.65 4.05 35.49
CA GLY A 2 21.32 4.30 34.09
C GLY A 2 22.02 3.37 33.09
N GLU A 3 21.91 2.06 33.26
CA GLU A 3 22.02 1.18 32.09
C GLU A 3 20.72 1.38 31.30
N LEU A 4 20.78 2.23 30.28
CA LEU A 4 19.79 2.27 29.23
C LEU A 4 19.94 0.98 28.43
N PHE A 5 19.47 -0.12 29.01
CA PHE A 5 18.91 -1.20 28.22
C PHE A 5 17.76 -0.55 27.46
N ILE A 6 17.99 -0.27 26.18
CA ILE A 6 16.94 -0.53 25.20
C ILE A 6 17.13 -2.01 24.94
N PRO A 7 16.41 -2.91 25.63
CA PRO A 7 16.26 -4.22 25.04
C PRO A 7 15.65 -3.93 23.66
N LEU A 8 16.31 -4.37 22.60
CA LEU A 8 15.62 -4.70 21.37
C LEU A 8 14.70 -5.90 21.66
N GLU A 9 13.81 -5.75 22.65
CA GLU A 9 12.73 -6.65 23.01
C GLU A 9 11.81 -6.65 21.79
N GLY A 10 12.06 -7.58 20.88
CA GLY A 10 11.19 -8.74 20.75
C GLY A 10 9.69 -8.50 20.55
N ILE A 11 9.22 -7.29 20.25
CA ILE A 11 7.84 -7.06 19.77
C ILE A 11 7.84 -7.29 18.26
N LEU A 12 8.20 -8.51 17.85
CA LEU A 12 7.62 -9.10 16.67
C LEU A 12 6.37 -9.81 17.18
N ASP A 13 5.37 -9.06 17.65
CA ASP A 13 4.04 -9.64 17.83
C ASP A 13 3.53 -9.92 16.41
N PRO A 14 3.53 -11.18 15.95
CA PRO A 14 3.16 -11.47 14.58
C PRO A 14 1.72 -11.04 14.32
N ALA A 15 0.86 -11.03 15.34
CA ALA A 15 -0.50 -10.52 15.23
C ALA A 15 -0.53 -9.00 15.05
N ALA A 16 0.31 -8.24 15.75
CA ALA A 16 0.42 -6.79 15.55
C ALA A 16 1.01 -6.45 14.17
N GLU A 17 1.99 -7.21 13.69
CA GLU A 17 2.59 -7.01 12.37
C GLU A 17 1.62 -7.40 11.24
N ILE A 18 0.89 -8.52 11.40
CA ILE A 18 -0.22 -8.91 10.52
C ILE A 18 -1.26 -7.77 10.46
N ALA A 19 -1.68 -7.24 11.61
CA ALA A 19 -2.67 -6.16 11.65
C ALA A 19 -2.15 -4.86 11.01
N ARG A 20 -0.87 -4.54 11.17
CA ARG A 20 -0.21 -3.39 10.51
C ARG A 20 -0.22 -3.57 8.99
N LEU A 21 0.22 -4.72 8.50
CA LEU A 21 0.27 -5.05 7.08
C LEU A 21 -1.12 -5.07 6.44
N GLU A 22 -2.10 -5.70 7.09
CA GLU A 22 -3.49 -5.72 6.61
C GLU A 22 -4.08 -4.31 6.49
N LYS A 23 -3.82 -3.44 7.47
CA LYS A 23 -4.25 -2.04 7.44
C LYS A 23 -3.56 -1.23 6.33
N GLU A 24 -2.28 -1.48 6.08
CA GLU A 24 -1.55 -0.83 4.98
C GLU A 24 -2.04 -1.30 3.61
N ILE A 25 -2.29 -2.60 3.46
CA ILE A 25 -2.89 -3.19 2.26
C ILE A 25 -4.26 -2.58 2.01
N GLU A 26 -5.12 -2.47 3.02
CA GLU A 26 -6.46 -1.89 2.89
C GLU A 26 -6.40 -0.43 2.43
N LYS A 27 -5.53 0.39 3.03
CA LYS A 27 -5.32 1.78 2.64
C LYS A 27 -4.85 1.89 1.19
N ALA A 28 -3.85 1.10 0.80
CA ALA A 28 -3.33 1.11 -0.55
C ALA A 28 -4.39 0.63 -1.57
N LYS A 29 -5.19 -0.39 -1.22
CA LYS A 29 -6.32 -0.87 -2.04
C LYS A 29 -7.39 0.19 -2.22
N SER A 30 -7.78 0.90 -1.16
CA SER A 30 -8.77 1.98 -1.25
C SER A 30 -8.30 3.10 -2.18
N PHE A 31 -7.02 3.47 -2.08
CA PHE A 31 -6.43 4.50 -2.94
C PHE A 31 -6.28 4.02 -4.40
N ALA A 32 -5.84 2.78 -4.62
CA ALA A 32 -5.80 2.16 -5.94
C ALA A 32 -7.20 2.13 -6.59
N ALA A 33 -8.24 1.72 -5.85
CA ALA A 33 -9.62 1.69 -6.34
C ALA A 33 -10.14 3.09 -6.75
N SER A 34 -9.75 4.15 -6.03
CA SER A 34 -10.07 5.52 -6.41
C SER A 34 -9.46 5.90 -7.76
N ILE A 35 -8.20 5.50 -7.99
CA ILE A 35 -7.48 5.77 -9.24
C ILE A 35 -8.05 4.93 -10.39
N GLU A 36 -8.31 3.64 -10.15
CA GLU A 36 -8.95 2.74 -11.12
C GLU A 36 -10.29 3.30 -11.58
N ARG A 37 -11.11 3.82 -10.66
CA ARG A 37 -12.39 4.44 -11.00
C ARG A 37 -12.24 5.69 -11.90
N LYS A 38 -11.15 6.46 -11.75
CA LYS A 38 -10.85 7.58 -12.64
C LYS A 38 -10.41 7.06 -14.02
N LEU A 39 -9.54 6.06 -14.04
CA LEU A 39 -9.02 5.47 -15.27
C LEU A 39 -10.06 4.62 -16.03
N SER A 40 -11.10 4.13 -15.37
CA SER A 40 -12.23 3.45 -16.00
C SER A 40 -13.27 4.43 -16.57
N ASN A 41 -13.18 5.71 -16.22
CA ASN A 41 -14.08 6.73 -16.74
C ASN A 41 -13.56 7.21 -18.11
N GLU A 42 -14.21 6.78 -19.19
CA GLU A 42 -13.85 7.17 -20.56
C GLU A 42 -13.80 8.69 -20.76
N LYS A 43 -14.64 9.47 -20.06
CA LYS A 43 -14.60 10.93 -20.14
C LYS A 43 -13.32 11.51 -19.56
N PHE A 44 -12.77 10.89 -18.53
CA PHE A 44 -11.48 11.29 -17.96
C PHE A 44 -10.34 10.87 -18.88
N VAL A 45 -10.35 9.63 -19.38
CA VAL A 45 -9.27 9.12 -20.25
C VAL A 45 -9.21 9.85 -21.58
N SER A 46 -10.36 10.17 -22.18
CA SER A 46 -10.43 10.88 -23.48
C SER A 46 -10.34 12.40 -23.34
N GLY A 47 -10.74 12.97 -22.20
CA GLY A 47 -10.81 14.41 -21.99
C GLY A 47 -9.63 15.01 -21.21
N ALA A 48 -8.89 14.22 -20.43
CA ALA A 48 -7.74 14.71 -19.67
C ALA A 48 -6.45 14.67 -20.52
N PRO A 49 -5.47 15.54 -20.24
CA PRO A 49 -4.16 15.46 -20.88
C PRO A 49 -3.51 14.11 -20.65
N GLU A 50 -2.84 13.59 -21.68
CA GLU A 50 -2.17 12.28 -21.63
C GLU A 50 -1.19 12.17 -20.45
N ALA A 51 -0.46 13.24 -20.13
CA ALA A 51 0.42 13.31 -18.97
C ALA A 51 -0.30 13.05 -17.63
N VAL A 52 -1.55 13.51 -17.50
CA VAL A 52 -2.37 13.28 -16.30
C VAL A 52 -2.85 11.84 -16.24
N VAL A 53 -3.32 11.29 -17.37
CA VAL A 53 -3.74 9.88 -17.45
C VAL A 53 -2.57 8.95 -17.15
N ASN A 54 -1.39 9.21 -17.72
CA ASN A 54 -0.18 8.44 -17.48
C ASN A 54 0.29 8.57 -16.03
N ALA A 55 0.23 9.75 -15.43
CA ALA A 55 0.54 9.93 -14.01
C ALA A 55 -0.39 9.11 -13.10
N GLU A 56 -1.70 9.08 -13.37
CA GLU A 56 -2.63 8.24 -12.62
C GLU A 56 -2.34 6.74 -12.84
N ARG A 57 -1.99 6.30 -14.05
CA ARG A 57 -1.58 4.90 -14.31
C ARG A 57 -0.31 4.51 -13.54
N VAL A 58 0.69 5.39 -13.49
CA VAL A 58 1.93 5.16 -12.72
C VAL A 58 1.64 5.10 -11.22
N LYS A 59 0.78 5.99 -10.71
CA LYS A 59 0.32 5.94 -9.32
C LYS A 59 -0.38 4.63 -9.02
N LEU A 60 -1.27 4.17 -9.90
CA LEU A 60 -1.95 2.88 -9.74
C LEU A 60 -0.95 1.72 -9.65
N ALA A 61 0.00 1.65 -10.58
CA ALA A 61 1.02 0.61 -10.59
C ALA A 61 1.87 0.62 -9.31
N THR A 62 2.22 1.81 -8.81
CA THR A 62 2.96 1.97 -7.54
C THR A 62 2.18 1.41 -6.36
N GLN A 63 0.86 1.64 -6.32
CA GLN A 63 0.01 1.16 -5.22
C GLN A 63 -0.19 -0.35 -5.30
N GLN A 64 -0.35 -0.89 -6.52
CA GLN A 64 -0.42 -2.33 -6.74
C GLN A 64 0.88 -3.03 -6.33
N ASP A 65 2.05 -2.43 -6.58
CA ASP A 65 3.34 -2.96 -6.12
C ASP A 65 3.47 -2.94 -4.58
N ILE A 66 3.04 -1.86 -3.92
CA ILE A 66 2.99 -1.80 -2.44
C ILE A 66 2.07 -2.89 -1.89
N ILE A 67 0.88 -3.05 -2.46
CA ILE A 67 -0.07 -4.09 -2.07
C ILE A 67 0.57 -5.47 -2.22
N ALA A 68 1.19 -5.76 -3.37
CA ALA A 68 1.81 -7.05 -3.64
C ALA A 68 2.96 -7.37 -2.65
N LYS A 69 3.83 -6.39 -2.38
CA LYS A 69 4.92 -6.53 -1.41
C LYS A 69 4.41 -6.80 0.00
N ASN A 70 3.41 -6.03 0.44
CA ASN A 70 2.84 -6.19 1.77
C ASN A 70 2.04 -7.49 1.89
N GLN A 71 1.34 -7.93 0.83
CA GLN A 71 0.67 -9.23 0.80
C GLN A 71 1.66 -10.38 0.90
N LYS A 72 2.78 -10.30 0.18
CA LYS A 72 3.84 -11.31 0.28
C LYS A 72 4.43 -11.37 1.70
N ALA A 73 4.73 -10.23 2.30
CA ALA A 73 5.20 -10.17 3.69
C ALA A 73 4.16 -10.73 4.67
N LEU A 74 2.87 -10.47 4.44
CA LEU A 74 1.77 -11.00 5.23
C LEU A 74 1.65 -12.52 5.12
N GLU A 75 1.86 -13.07 3.92
CA GLU A 75 1.87 -14.52 3.68
C GLU A 75 3.05 -15.21 4.37
N GLU A 76 4.22 -14.57 4.43
CA GLU A 76 5.40 -15.10 5.13
C GLU A 76 5.24 -15.12 6.67
N LEU A 77 4.27 -14.36 7.20
CA LEU A 77 3.97 -14.28 8.64
C LEU A 77 2.78 -15.14 9.08
N LYS A 78 2.03 -15.72 8.14
CA LYS A 78 0.87 -16.60 8.39
C LYS A 78 1.27 -18.07 8.36
#